data_AF-A0A419DY43-F1
#
_entry.id   AF-A0A419DY43-F1
#
_cell.length_a   1.000
_cell.length_b   1.000
_cell.length_c   1.000
_cell.angle_alpha   90.00
_cell.angle_beta   90.00
_cell.angle_gamma   90.00
#
_symmetry.space_group_name_H-M   'P 1'
#
loop_
_entity.id
_entity.type
_entity.pdbx_description
1 polymer ?
#
loop_
_entity_poly.entity_id
_entity_poly.type
_entity_poly.pdbx_seq_one_letter_code
_entity_poly.pdbx_strand_id
1 'polypeptide(L)' 'MQNFTVLGLLAVILIFSLYFLPTLIAFLRQHKNKLAIFLLNLLLGWTVLGWVISLVWSVMK' A
#
# COMPACT_ATOMS: atom_id res chain seq x y z
N MET A 1 -10.61 -14.22 25.79
CA MET A 1 -10.95 -12.98 25.04
C MET A 1 -9.71 -12.23 24.54
N GLN A 2 -8.59 -12.15 25.29
CA GLN A 2 -7.34 -11.49 24.86
C GLN A 2 -6.67 -12.04 23.58
N ASN A 3 -6.76 -13.35 23.29
CA ASN A 3 -6.11 -13.91 22.10
C ASN A 3 -6.74 -13.40 20.79
N PHE A 4 -8.06 -13.19 20.78
CA PHE A 4 -8.77 -12.68 19.61
C PHE A 4 -8.45 -11.22 19.32
N THR A 5 -8.22 -10.40 20.36
CA THR A 5 -7.85 -8.99 20.17
C THR A 5 -6.44 -8.83 19.64
N VAL A 6 -5.48 -9.65 20.09
CA VAL A 6 -4.10 -9.65 19.57
C VAL A 6 -4.06 -10.11 18.11
N LEU A 7 -4.76 -11.20 17.79
CA LEU A 7 -4.85 -11.69 16.42
C LEU A 7 -5.52 -10.66 15.49
N GLY A 8 -6.57 -9.99 15.96
CA GLY A 8 -7.22 -8.91 15.21
C GLY A 8 -6.28 -7.74 14.93
N LEU A 9 -5.49 -7.32 15.93
CA LEU A 9 -4.52 -6.24 15.77
C LEU A 9 -3.44 -6.59 14.74
N LEU A 10 -2.90 -7.83 14.81
CA LEU A 10 -1.90 -8.32 13.85
C LEU A 10 -2.45 -8.36 12.42
N ALA A 11 -3.69 -8.82 12.24
CA ALA A 11 -4.33 -8.85 10.94
C ALA A 11 -4.50 -7.44 10.34
N VAL A 12 -4.92 -6.47 11.15
CA VAL A 12 -5.05 -5.07 10.71
C VAL A 12 -3.71 -4.51 10.28
N ILE A 13 -2.65 -4.72 11.07
CA ILE A 13 -1.29 -4.23 10.73
C ILE A 13 -0.79 -4.85 9.42
N LEU A 14 -1.03 -6.15 9.21
CA LEU A 14 -0.62 -6.85 8.00
C LEU A 14 -1.34 -6.30 6.77
N ILE A 15 -2.67 -6.12 6.86
CA ILE A 15 -3.49 -5.57 5.78
C ILE A 15 -3.06 -4.15 5.45
N PHE A 16 -2.82 -3.31 6.46
CA PHE A 16 -2.34 -1.95 6.26
C PHE A 16 -0.98 -1.93 5.57
N SER A 17 -0.06 -2.81 5.98
CA SER A 17 1.27 -2.91 5.37
C SER A 17 1.19 -3.34 3.90
N LEU A 18 0.31 -4.28 3.57
CA LEU A 18 0.06 -4.70 2.18
C LEU A 18 -0.61 -3.59 1.36
N TYR A 19 -1.53 -2.83 1.96
CA TYR A 19 -2.19 -1.71 1.30
C TYR A 19 -1.17 -0.63 0.89
N PHE A 20 -0.19 -0.33 1.73
CA PHE A 20 0.86 0.66 1.44
C PHE A 20 2.07 0.10 0.68
N LEU A 21 2.06 -1.16 0.27
CA LEU A 21 3.15 -1.80 -0.47
C LEU A 21 3.59 -1.03 -1.74
N PRO A 22 2.69 -0.59 -2.66
CA PRO A 22 3.08 0.15 -3.85
C PRO A 22 3.70 1.52 -3.53
N THR A 23 3.22 2.19 -2.48
CA THR A 23 3.84 3.40 -1.96
C THR A 23 5.26 3.11 -1.44
N LEU A 24 5.42 2.06 -0.64
CA LEU A 24 6.74 1.67 -0.11
C LEU A 24 7.74 1.39 -1.23
N ILE A 25 7.33 0.64 -2.25
CA ILE A 25 8.18 0.32 -3.41
C ILE A 25 8.61 1.59 -4.14
N ALA A 26 7.70 2.54 -4.35
CA ALA A 26 8.01 3.81 -5.01
C ALA A 26 9.01 4.67 -4.20
N PHE A 27 8.88 4.70 -2.87
CA PHE A 27 9.80 5.40 -1.99
C PHE A 27 11.18 4.74 -1.92
N LEU A 28 11.24 3.40 -1.79
CA LEU A 28 12.48 2.62 -1.77
C LEU A 28 13.25 2.77 -3.08
N ARG A 29 12.55 2.87 -4.22
CA ARG A 29 13.16 3.08 -5.53
C ARG A 29 13.49 4.54 -5.87
N GLN A 30 13.25 5.48 -4.95
CA GLN A 30 13.44 6.93 -5.19
C GLN A 30 12.74 7.40 -6.47
N HIS A 31 11.55 6.85 -6.75
CA HIS A 31 10.82 7.14 -7.98
C HIS A 31 10.50 8.64 -8.08
N LYS A 32 10.66 9.27 -9.25
CA LYS A 32 10.36 10.71 -9.42
C LYS A 32 8.90 11.00 -9.10
N ASN A 33 8.01 10.06 -9.41
CA ASN A 33 6.57 10.20 -9.23
C ASN A 33 6.07 9.53 -7.93
N LYS A 34 6.94 9.36 -6.93
CA LYS A 34 6.57 8.76 -5.62
C LYS A 34 5.38 9.44 -4.94
N LEU A 35 5.25 10.76 -5.05
CA LEU A 35 4.08 11.49 -4.53
C LEU A 35 2.80 11.19 -5.31
N ALA A 36 2.89 11.05 -6.64
CA ALA A 36 1.73 10.71 -7.47
C ALA A 36 1.27 9.27 -7.20
N ILE A 37 2.22 8.33 -7.04
CA ILE A 37 1.91 6.94 -6.67
C ILE A 37 1.30 6.88 -5.26
N PHE A 38 1.80 7.69 -4.31
CA PHE A 38 1.22 7.81 -2.98
C PHE A 38 -0.22 8.35 -3.03
N LEU A 39 -0.45 9.45 -3.74
CA LEU A 39 -1.78 10.04 -3.91
C LEU A 39 -2.75 9.08 -4.60
N LEU A 40 -2.29 8.36 -5.63
CA LEU A 40 -3.11 7.37 -6.32
C LEU A 40 -3.45 6.19 -5.40
N ASN A 41 -2.49 5.69 -4.62
CA ASN A 41 -2.74 4.64 -3.65
C ASN A 41 -3.64 5.12 -2.47
N LEU A 42 -3.54 6.39 -2.07
CA LEU A 42 -4.37 6.96 -1.01
C LEU A 42 -5.82 7.18 -1.48
N LEU A 43 -6.01 7.73 -2.68
CA LEU A 43 -7.32 8.11 -3.22
C LEU A 43 -8.04 6.97 -3.92
N LEU A 44 -7.31 6.05 -4.57
CA LEU A 44 -7.86 4.96 -5.38
C LEU A 44 -7.40 3.57 -4.92
N GLY A 45 -6.48 3.45 -3.94
CA GLY A 45 -6.01 2.14 -3.46
C GLY A 45 -7.11 1.31 -2.78
N TRP A 46 -8.21 1.92 -2.35
CA TRP A 46 -9.39 1.24 -1.84
C TRP A 46 -10.12 0.44 -2.93
N THR A 47 -9.83 0.73 -4.20
CA THR A 47 -10.21 -0.10 -5.34
C THR A 47 -9.06 -1.03 -5.71
N VAL A 48 -9.38 -2.30 -5.96
CA VAL A 48 -8.37 -3.29 -6.42
C VAL A 48 -7.64 -2.79 -7.66
N LEU A 49 -8.36 -2.11 -8.56
CA LEU A 49 -7.78 -1.51 -9.78
C LEU A 49 -6.78 -0.38 -9.45
N GLY A 50 -7.14 0.57 -8.60
CA GLY A 50 -6.24 1.66 -8.21
C GLY A 50 -5.00 1.15 -7.48
N TRP A 51 -5.14 0.12 -6.64
CA TRP A 51 -4.00 -0.52 -5.99
C TRP A 51 -3.07 -1.18 -7.03
N VAL A 52 -3.60 -1.97 -7.97
CA VAL A 52 -2.80 -2.61 -9.05
C VAL A 52 -2.11 -1.57 -9.92
N ILE A 53 -2.80 -0.50 -10.32
CA ILE A 53 -2.23 0.60 -11.11
C ILE A 53 -1.07 1.26 -10.35
N SER A 54 -1.25 1.56 -9.07
CA SER A 54 -0.18 2.14 -8.24
C SER A 54 1.02 1.21 -8.11
N LEU A 55 0.78 -0.10 -8.04
CA LEU A 55 1.84 -1.12 -7.95
C LEU A 55 2.61 -1.26 -9.26
N VAL A 56 1.91 -1.37 -10.39
CA VAL A 56 2.54 -1.39 -11.71
C VAL A 56 3.36 -0.11 -11.91
N TRP A 57 2.79 1.05 -11.57
CA TRP A 57 3.48 2.33 -11.71
C TRP A 57 4.71 2.45 -10.80
N SER A 58 4.67 1.88 -9.59
CA SER A 58 5.82 1.83 -8.67
C SER A 58 6.99 1.00 -9.19
N VAL A 59 6.71 0.04 -10.09
CA VAL A 59 7.72 -0.87 -10.66
C VAL A 59 8.20 -0.39 -12.03
N MET A 60 7.34 0.27 -12.82
CA MET A 60 7.72 0.96 -14.05
C MET A 60 8.78 2.02 -13.76
N LYS A 61 9.69 2.29 -14.70
CA LYS A 61 10.88 3.14 -14.47
C LYS A 61 10.56 4.63 -14.53
#